data_AF-A0A9C8FVB0-F1
#
_entry.id   AF-A0A9C8FVB0-F1
#
_cell.length_a   1.000
_cell.length_b   1.000
_cell.length_c   1.000
_cell.angle_alpha   90.00
_cell.angle_beta   90.00
_cell.angle_gamma   90.00
#
_symmetry.space_group_name_H-M   'P 1'
#
loop_
_entity.id
_entity.type
_entity.pdbx_description
1 polymer ?
#
loop_
_entity_poly.entity_id
_entity_poly.type
_entity_poly.pdbx_seq_one_letter_code
_entity_poly.pdbx_strand_id
1 'polypeptide(L)'
;MKKTLFLLIPTLLLSCGPYLLHSNKVPRVLEVDPRDLLLPGEAVQVSFSLAMDRVSVDSALSLEGPEGQIAVRLDWRSDRELLLSPLERELSAGPEYRLEISTLARSEEGVPLRHAELFRFSSSQDTEAPEVVAVTPDPETQIFSDGGFDIEIRFSEPMDRDS
;
A
#
# COMPACT_ATOMS: atom_id res chain seq x y z
N MET A 1 -5.65 12.60 82.53
CA MET A 1 -6.96 12.90 81.92
C MET A 1 -6.77 13.90 80.78
N LYS A 2 -6.91 13.46 79.53
CA LYS A 2 -7.41 14.21 78.34
C LYS A 2 -7.39 13.25 77.15
N LYS A 3 -8.58 12.98 76.61
CA LYS A 3 -8.89 12.08 75.48
C LYS A 3 -8.99 12.90 74.20
N THR A 4 -8.32 12.51 73.10
CA THR A 4 -8.64 12.88 71.70
C THR A 4 -7.74 11.98 70.82
N LEU A 5 -8.15 10.85 70.21
CA LEU A 5 -9.08 10.55 69.10
C LEU A 5 -8.83 11.37 67.82
N PHE A 6 -8.90 10.70 66.65
CA PHE A 6 -8.66 11.11 65.24
C PHE A 6 -7.26 10.73 64.74
N LEU A 7 -7.07 10.07 63.59
CA LEU A 7 -7.96 9.45 62.60
C LEU A 7 -7.05 8.56 61.74
N LEU A 8 -7.46 7.33 61.44
CA LEU A 8 -6.86 6.53 60.36
C LEU A 8 -7.11 7.26 59.02
N ILE A 9 -6.05 7.59 58.28
CA ILE A 9 -6.17 7.93 56.85
C ILE A 9 -5.47 6.82 56.07
N PRO A 10 -6.24 5.99 55.34
CA PRO A 10 -5.68 4.95 54.50
C PRO A 10 -5.11 5.56 53.21
N THR A 11 -3.89 5.10 52.88
CA THR A 11 -3.41 4.78 51.54
C THR A 11 -4.08 5.53 50.37
N LEU A 12 -3.49 6.65 49.96
CA LEU A 12 -3.64 7.12 48.59
C LEU A 12 -2.40 6.67 47.80
N LEU A 13 -2.41 5.40 47.40
CA LEU A 13 -1.63 4.97 46.25
C LEU A 13 -2.11 5.85 45.09
N LEU A 14 -1.28 6.82 44.69
CA LEU A 14 -1.35 7.33 43.32
C LEU A 14 -1.07 6.12 42.43
N SER A 15 -2.12 5.36 42.11
CA SER A 15 -2.15 4.59 40.89
C SER A 15 -2.05 5.65 39.79
N CYS A 16 -0.82 5.95 39.38
CA CYS A 16 -0.55 6.42 38.05
C CYS A 16 -1.13 5.34 37.15
N GLY A 17 -2.41 5.49 36.81
CA GLY A 17 -3.09 4.56 35.94
C GLY A 17 -2.32 4.59 34.63
N PRO A 18 -1.83 3.46 34.12
CA PRO A 18 -1.24 3.41 32.80
C PRO A 18 -2.38 3.48 31.77
N TYR A 19 -3.09 4.60 31.74
CA TYR A 19 -4.18 4.89 30.81
C TYR A 19 -3.72 5.87 29.72
N LEU A 20 -2.41 5.99 29.51
CA LEU A 20 -1.84 6.75 28.40
C LEU A 20 -1.02 5.82 27.53
N LEU A 21 -1.74 5.16 26.60
CA LEU A 21 -1.34 4.76 25.25
C LEU A 21 -2.20 3.55 24.86
N HIS A 22 -3.41 3.80 24.36
CA HIS A 22 -4.04 2.87 23.43
C HIS A 22 -3.22 2.91 22.13
N SER A 23 -1.98 2.42 22.18
CA SER A 23 -1.23 2.07 20.98
C SER A 23 -2.10 1.04 20.27
N ASN A 24 -2.58 1.38 19.08
CA ASN A 24 -3.45 0.49 18.32
C ASN A 24 -2.63 -0.77 18.00
N LYS A 25 -2.81 -1.80 18.81
CA LYS A 25 -2.02 -3.05 18.76
C LYS A 25 -2.35 -3.92 17.55
N VAL A 26 -3.37 -3.55 16.77
CA VAL A 26 -3.77 -4.30 15.58
C VAL A 26 -2.96 -3.81 14.38
N PRO A 27 -2.10 -4.66 13.77
CA PRO A 27 -1.37 -4.29 12.57
C PRO A 27 -2.34 -4.05 11.40
N ARG A 28 -1.93 -3.18 10.47
CA ARG A 28 -2.61 -2.89 9.21
C ARG A 28 -1.57 -2.76 8.12
N VAL A 29 -1.96 -3.09 6.89
CA VAL A 29 -1.24 -2.64 5.71
C VAL A 29 -1.57 -1.16 5.49
N LEU A 30 -0.54 -0.33 5.39
CA LEU A 30 -0.67 1.11 5.17
C LEU A 30 -0.64 1.44 3.69
N GLU A 31 0.25 0.78 2.96
CA GLU A 31 0.55 1.08 1.57
C GLU A 31 1.02 -0.18 0.84
N VAL A 32 0.60 -0.27 -0.42
CA VAL A 32 1.09 -1.23 -1.41
C VAL A 32 1.40 -0.42 -2.66
N ASP A 33 2.64 -0.51 -3.12
CA ASP A 33 3.16 0.22 -4.28
C ASP A 33 3.90 -0.75 -5.22
N PRO A 34 3.63 -0.78 -6.54
CA PRO A 34 2.63 0.03 -7.23
C PRO A 34 1.20 -0.29 -6.78
N ARG A 35 0.26 0.64 -6.99
CA ARG A 35 -1.15 0.45 -6.58
C ARG A 35 -1.95 -0.38 -7.59
N ASP A 36 -1.78 -0.10 -8.88
CA ASP A 36 -2.70 -0.54 -9.93
C ASP A 36 -2.02 -1.31 -11.07
N LEU A 37 -0.84 -0.89 -11.50
CA LEU A 37 -0.10 -1.50 -12.61
C LEU A 37 1.18 -2.15 -12.07
N LEU A 38 1.33 -3.45 -12.25
CA LEU A 38 2.53 -4.19 -11.90
C LEU A 38 3.25 -4.59 -13.19
N LEU A 39 4.41 -3.99 -13.44
CA LEU A 39 5.18 -4.25 -14.66
C LEU A 39 6.08 -5.49 -14.51
N PRO A 40 6.42 -6.17 -15.63
CA PRO A 40 7.39 -7.25 -15.60
C PRO A 40 8.73 -6.83 -14.96
N GLY A 41 9.18 -7.58 -13.95
CA GLY A 41 10.42 -7.31 -13.23
C GLY A 41 10.33 -6.21 -12.16
N GLU A 42 9.19 -5.55 -12.03
CA GLU A 42 8.92 -4.61 -10.94
C GLU A 42 8.66 -5.36 -9.62
N ALA A 43 8.96 -4.72 -8.50
CA ALA A 43 8.72 -5.26 -7.18
C ALA A 43 7.59 -4.48 -6.48
N VAL A 44 6.80 -5.19 -5.68
CA VAL A 44 5.73 -4.62 -4.86
C VAL A 44 6.27 -4.31 -3.46
N GLN A 45 6.25 -3.05 -3.07
CA GLN A 45 6.53 -2.62 -1.70
C GLN A 45 5.26 -2.69 -0.86
N VAL A 46 5.36 -3.25 0.35
CA VAL A 46 4.29 -3.32 1.34
C VAL A 46 4.75 -2.67 2.64
N SER A 47 3.98 -1.70 3.13
CA SER A 47 4.26 -0.98 4.38
C SER A 47 3.26 -1.34 5.47
N PHE A 48 3.73 -1.58 6.69
CA PHE A 48 2.90 -2.00 7.83
C PHE A 48 2.83 -0.95 8.96
N SER A 49 1.67 -0.90 9.62
CA SER A 49 1.43 0.03 10.74
C SER A 49 2.17 -0.32 12.03
N LEU A 50 2.73 -1.53 12.13
CA LEU A 50 3.49 -2.06 13.27
C LEU A 50 4.63 -2.94 12.74
N ALA A 51 5.61 -3.23 13.60
CA ALA A 51 6.60 -4.26 13.32
C ALA A 51 5.93 -5.64 13.23
N MET A 52 6.28 -6.40 12.20
CA MET A 52 5.68 -7.67 11.82
C MET A 52 6.63 -8.83 12.14
N ASP A 53 6.06 -9.96 12.53
CA ASP A 53 6.79 -11.23 12.54
C ASP A 53 6.97 -11.71 11.11
N ARG A 54 8.21 -11.64 10.61
CA ARG A 54 8.55 -11.90 9.21
C ARG A 54 8.11 -13.29 8.74
N VAL A 55 8.36 -14.32 9.56
CA VAL A 55 8.01 -15.71 9.21
C VAL A 55 6.50 -15.89 9.04
N SER A 56 5.70 -15.25 9.90
CA SER A 56 4.25 -15.28 9.78
C SER A 56 3.74 -14.59 8.52
N VAL A 57 4.31 -13.46 8.14
CA VAL A 57 3.94 -12.72 6.92
C VAL A 57 4.36 -13.50 5.69
N ASP A 58 5.60 -14.01 5.65
CA ASP A 58 6.11 -14.82 4.54
C ASP A 58 5.23 -16.05 4.26
N SER A 59 4.66 -16.65 5.31
CA SER A 59 3.76 -17.81 5.20
C SER A 59 2.30 -17.44 4.89
N ALA A 60 1.90 -16.20 5.15
CA ALA A 60 0.53 -15.71 5.03
C ALA A 60 0.25 -14.97 3.72
N LEU A 61 1.30 -14.76 2.91
CA LEU A 61 1.28 -13.97 1.70
C LEU A 61 1.19 -14.88 0.46
N SER A 62 0.37 -14.48 -0.51
CA SER A 62 0.34 -15.11 -1.84
C SER A 62 0.19 -14.06 -2.94
N LEU A 63 0.85 -14.31 -4.08
CA LEU A 63 0.60 -13.62 -5.33
C LEU A 63 0.04 -14.63 -6.33
N GLU A 64 -1.11 -14.33 -6.91
CA GLU A 64 -1.75 -15.11 -7.96
C GLU A 64 -1.85 -14.29 -9.24
N GLY A 65 -1.59 -14.93 -10.38
CA GLY A 65 -1.87 -14.40 -11.71
C GLY A 65 -2.87 -15.27 -12.46
N PRO A 66 -3.05 -15.01 -13.77
CA PRO A 66 -4.02 -15.73 -14.59
C PRO A 66 -3.79 -17.25 -14.68
N GLU A 67 -2.53 -17.68 -14.59
CA GLU A 67 -2.13 -19.09 -14.70
C GLU A 67 -2.01 -19.80 -13.34
N GLY A 68 -2.25 -19.08 -12.24
CA GLY A 68 -2.20 -19.61 -10.88
C GLY A 68 -1.21 -18.86 -9.98
N GLN A 69 -0.68 -19.57 -8.97
CA GLN A 69 0.21 -18.98 -7.98
C GLN A 69 1.57 -18.61 -8.58
N ILE A 70 2.00 -17.38 -8.35
CA ILE A 70 3.29 -16.85 -8.79
C ILE A 70 4.29 -16.97 -7.66
N ALA A 71 5.45 -17.56 -7.94
CA ALA A 71 6.53 -17.61 -6.98
C ALA A 71 7.12 -16.21 -6.77
N VAL A 72 7.35 -15.85 -5.50
CA VAL A 72 7.86 -14.53 -5.13
C VAL A 72 9.11 -14.65 -4.26
N ARG A 73 9.97 -13.65 -4.35
CA ARG A 73 11.10 -13.42 -3.44
C ARG A 73 10.76 -12.27 -2.51
N LEU A 74 10.97 -12.49 -1.23
CA LEU A 74 10.64 -11.54 -0.16
C LEU A 74 11.94 -10.94 0.42
N ASP A 75 12.10 -9.63 0.31
CA ASP A 75 13.19 -8.89 0.93
C ASP A 75 12.65 -7.89 1.95
N TRP A 76 12.91 -8.14 3.23
CA TRP A 76 12.56 -7.21 4.29
C TRP A 76 13.57 -6.06 4.37
N ARG A 77 13.09 -4.81 4.21
CA ARG A 77 13.90 -3.58 4.39
C ARG A 77 13.94 -3.13 5.84
N SER A 78 12.89 -3.42 6.59
CA SER A 78 12.77 -3.30 8.04
C SER A 78 11.70 -4.27 8.54
N ASP A 79 11.40 -4.35 9.83
CA ASP A 79 10.26 -5.17 10.31
C ASP A 79 8.89 -4.59 9.92
N ARG A 80 8.86 -3.46 9.20
CA ARG A 80 7.63 -2.75 8.79
C ARG A 80 7.51 -2.56 7.29
N GLU A 81 8.49 -3.03 6.53
CA GLU A 81 8.60 -2.76 5.10
C GLU A 81 9.17 -3.99 4.38
N LEU A 82 8.35 -4.53 3.49
CA LEU A 82 8.65 -5.72 2.70
C LEU A 82 8.67 -5.34 1.22
N LEU A 83 9.70 -5.78 0.51
CA LEU A 83 9.73 -5.76 -0.95
C LEU A 83 9.48 -7.18 -1.47
N LEU A 84 8.44 -7.33 -2.27
CA LEU A 84 8.04 -8.57 -2.92
C LEU A 84 8.38 -8.51 -4.40
N SER A 85 9.24 -9.39 -4.89
CA SER A 85 9.56 -9.49 -6.32
C SER A 85 8.98 -10.77 -6.91
N PRO A 86 8.09 -10.71 -7.91
CA PRO A 86 7.75 -11.87 -8.73
C PRO A 86 9.01 -12.50 -9.32
N LEU A 87 9.11 -13.83 -9.30
CA LEU A 87 10.25 -14.56 -9.88
C LEU A 87 10.06 -14.85 -11.38
N GLU A 88 8.82 -14.75 -11.87
CA GLU A 88 8.52 -14.84 -13.29
C GLU A 88 9.03 -13.58 -14.00
N ARG A 89 9.80 -13.79 -15.08
CA ARG A 89 10.39 -12.69 -15.86
C ARG A 89 9.37 -11.99 -16.75
N GLU A 90 8.25 -12.65 -17.02
CA GLU A 90 7.21 -12.19 -17.92
C GLU A 90 5.89 -12.29 -17.16
N LEU A 91 5.26 -11.13 -16.94
CA LEU A 91 3.88 -11.07 -16.48
C LEU A 91 3.01 -10.91 -17.72
N SER A 92 2.14 -11.89 -17.99
CA SER A 92 1.14 -11.82 -19.05
C SER A 92 0.36 -10.50 -18.99
N ALA A 93 0.20 -9.83 -20.13
CA ALA A 93 -0.59 -8.62 -20.19
C ALA A 93 -2.06 -8.96 -19.89
N GLY A 94 -2.71 -8.13 -19.08
CA GLY A 94 -4.13 -8.28 -18.75
C GLY A 94 -4.47 -7.94 -17.31
N PRO A 95 -5.77 -7.81 -17.01
CA PRO A 95 -6.24 -7.71 -15.64
C PRO A 95 -6.06 -9.07 -14.95
N GLU A 96 -5.85 -9.05 -13.63
CA GLU A 96 -5.88 -10.22 -12.72
C GLU A 96 -4.54 -10.70 -12.17
N TYR A 97 -3.82 -9.80 -11.52
CA TYR A 97 -2.88 -10.17 -10.47
C TYR A 97 -3.49 -9.87 -9.10
N ARG A 98 -3.43 -10.82 -8.17
CA ARG A 98 -3.96 -10.68 -6.80
C ARG A 98 -2.88 -10.96 -5.78
N LEU A 99 -2.54 -9.93 -5.01
CA LEU A 99 -1.75 -10.06 -3.79
C LEU A 99 -2.69 -10.19 -2.60
N GLU A 100 -2.59 -11.29 -1.86
CA GLU A 100 -3.28 -11.48 -0.60
C GLU A 100 -2.28 -11.52 0.56
N ILE A 101 -2.63 -10.85 1.66
CA ILE A 101 -1.98 -11.00 2.96
C ILE A 101 -3.05 -11.44 3.96
N SER A 102 -3.06 -12.72 4.30
CA SER A 102 -4.12 -13.31 5.12
C SER A 102 -3.99 -12.94 6.62
N THR A 103 -5.01 -13.26 7.41
CA THR A 103 -5.02 -13.04 8.88
C THR A 103 -4.00 -13.88 9.65
N LEU A 104 -3.25 -14.76 8.98
CA LEU A 104 -2.13 -15.49 9.58
C LEU A 104 -0.91 -14.59 9.80
N ALA A 105 -0.81 -13.48 9.07
CA ALA A 105 0.21 -12.45 9.28
C ALA A 105 0.02 -11.77 10.64
N ARG A 106 1.10 -11.69 11.42
CA ARG A 106 1.09 -11.17 12.80
C ARG A 106 2.13 -10.09 13.00
N SER A 107 1.85 -9.17 13.93
CA SER A 107 2.86 -8.29 14.50
C SER A 107 3.92 -9.09 15.25
N GLU A 108 5.08 -8.50 15.58
CA GLU A 108 6.06 -9.12 16.48
C GLU A 108 5.49 -9.49 17.86
N GLU A 109 4.50 -8.73 18.36
CA GLU A 109 3.77 -9.06 19.59
C GLU A 109 2.73 -10.20 19.42
N GLY A 110 2.65 -10.83 18.24
CA GLY A 110 1.75 -11.94 17.94
C GLY A 110 0.30 -11.57 17.61
N VAL A 111 -0.02 -10.27 17.48
CA VAL A 111 -1.37 -9.80 17.12
C VAL A 111 -1.61 -9.95 15.62
N PRO A 112 -2.67 -10.65 15.17
CA PRO A 112 -2.93 -10.84 13.74
C PRO A 112 -3.49 -9.58 13.06
N LEU A 113 -3.40 -9.53 11.74
CA LEU A 113 -4.23 -8.63 10.93
C LEU A 113 -5.72 -8.84 11.26
N ARG A 114 -6.50 -7.76 11.19
CA ARG A 114 -7.94 -7.82 11.50
C ARG A 114 -8.72 -8.62 10.46
N HIS A 115 -8.38 -8.43 9.19
CA HIS A 115 -8.97 -9.10 8.04
C HIS A 115 -7.84 -9.41 7.05
N ALA A 116 -8.10 -10.31 6.09
CA ALA A 116 -7.19 -10.48 4.96
C ALA A 116 -7.19 -9.20 4.12
N GLU A 117 -6.02 -8.78 3.66
CA GLU A 117 -5.86 -7.63 2.77
C GLU A 117 -5.68 -8.16 1.35
N LEU A 118 -6.46 -7.62 0.40
CA LEU A 118 -6.47 -8.06 -0.99
C LEU A 118 -6.23 -6.88 -1.93
N PHE A 119 -5.17 -6.98 -2.72
CA PHE A 119 -4.78 -5.98 -3.71
C PHE A 119 -4.87 -6.58 -5.12
N ARG A 120 -5.27 -5.77 -6.09
CA ARG A 120 -5.40 -6.16 -7.48
C ARG A 120 -4.51 -5.30 -8.34
N PHE A 121 -3.79 -5.94 -9.25
CA PHE A 121 -3.00 -5.26 -10.27
C PHE A 121 -3.43 -5.72 -11.66
N SER A 122 -3.25 -4.83 -12.62
CA SER A 122 -3.12 -5.18 -14.03
C SER A 122 -1.65 -5.29 -14.38
N SER A 123 -1.32 -6.02 -15.45
CA SER A 123 0.01 -6.01 -16.05
C SER A 123 -0.09 -5.54 -17.50
N SER A 124 0.91 -4.79 -17.93
CA SER A 124 1.11 -4.37 -19.31
C SER A 124 2.50 -4.79 -19.77
N GLN A 125 2.60 -5.19 -21.04
CA GLN A 125 3.90 -5.31 -21.71
C GLN A 125 4.34 -3.96 -22.31
N ASP A 126 3.39 -3.03 -22.47
CA ASP A 126 3.68 -1.66 -22.83
C ASP A 126 4.12 -0.88 -21.59
N THR A 127 5.34 -0.37 -21.66
CA THR A 127 6.01 0.37 -20.58
C THR A 127 6.38 1.78 -21.03
N GLU A 128 6.07 2.14 -22.28
CA GLU A 128 6.30 3.48 -22.80
C GLU A 128 5.07 4.34 -22.44
N ALA A 129 5.33 5.54 -21.91
CA ALA A 129 4.25 6.46 -21.60
C ALA A 129 3.88 7.27 -22.85
N PRO A 130 2.60 7.64 -23.05
CA PRO A 130 2.22 8.48 -24.16
C PRO A 130 2.84 9.88 -24.01
N GLU A 131 3.45 10.37 -25.08
CA GLU A 131 4.02 11.70 -25.15
C GLU A 131 3.13 12.63 -25.99
N VAL A 132 3.06 13.91 -25.63
CA VAL A 132 2.45 14.92 -26.50
C VAL A 132 3.41 15.25 -27.63
N VAL A 133 3.05 14.86 -28.85
CA VAL A 133 3.89 15.08 -30.04
C VAL A 133 3.53 16.36 -30.79
N ALA A 134 2.31 16.88 -30.61
CA ALA A 134 1.92 18.17 -31.16
C ALA A 134 0.74 18.77 -30.38
N VAL A 135 0.74 20.10 -30.28
CA VAL A 135 -0.41 20.91 -29.85
C VAL A 135 -0.68 21.93 -30.94
N THR A 136 -1.91 21.98 -31.43
CA THR A 136 -2.36 22.96 -32.42
C THR A 136 -3.58 23.69 -31.89
N PRO A 137 -3.62 25.02 -31.96
CA PRO A 137 -2.57 25.94 -32.40
C PRO A 137 -1.34 25.93 -31.47
N ASP A 138 -0.19 26.37 -31.98
CA ASP A 138 1.06 26.43 -31.21
C ASP A 138 0.83 27.26 -29.93
N PRO A 139 1.16 26.72 -28.73
CA PRO A 139 0.94 27.39 -27.44
C PRO A 139 1.53 28.80 -27.34
N GLU A 140 2.60 29.10 -28.09
CA GLU A 140 3.28 30.40 -28.08
C GLU A 140 2.67 31.41 -29.06
N THR A 141 1.68 31.00 -29.84
CA THR A 141 1.02 31.87 -30.82
C THR A 141 -0.17 32.60 -30.20
N GLN A 142 -0.17 33.94 -30.27
CA GLN A 142 -1.35 34.73 -29.95
C GLN A 142 -2.39 34.61 -31.07
N ILE A 143 -3.62 34.31 -30.68
CA ILE A 143 -4.73 34.04 -31.60
C ILE A 143 -5.91 34.92 -31.21
N PHE A 144 -6.45 35.64 -32.18
CA PHE A 144 -7.69 36.40 -32.03
C PHE A 144 -8.80 35.61 -32.69
N SER A 145 -9.80 35.16 -31.91
CA SER A 145 -10.96 34.46 -32.45
C SER A 145 -12.25 35.16 -32.02
N ASP A 146 -13.07 35.56 -32.99
CA ASP A 146 -14.44 36.07 -32.75
C ASP A 146 -15.49 34.94 -32.65
N GLY A 147 -15.08 33.67 -32.82
CA GLY A 147 -16.00 32.52 -32.93
C GLY A 147 -15.55 31.24 -32.23
N GLY A 148 -14.54 31.30 -31.35
CA GLY A 148 -13.91 30.13 -30.75
C GLY A 148 -12.90 29.47 -31.69
N PHE A 149 -12.02 28.64 -31.14
CA PHE A 149 -11.11 27.80 -31.90
C PHE A 149 -10.97 26.44 -31.20
N ASP A 150 -10.67 25.41 -32.00
CA ASP A 150 -10.42 24.08 -31.49
C ASP A 150 -8.96 23.92 -31.08
N ILE A 151 -8.74 23.17 -30.01
CA ILE A 151 -7.40 22.73 -29.61
C ILE A 151 -7.29 21.26 -29.98
N GLU A 152 -6.30 20.95 -30.82
CA GLU A 152 -5.94 19.59 -31.18
C GLU A 152 -4.64 19.22 -30.45
N ILE A 153 -4.70 18.14 -29.66
CA ILE A 153 -3.53 17.53 -29.02
C ILE A 153 -3.32 16.17 -29.68
N ARG A 154 -2.11 15.95 -30.18
CA ARG A 154 -1.70 14.65 -30.72
C ARG A 154 -0.72 13.99 -29.78
N PHE A 155 -0.98 12.73 -29.49
CA PHE A 155 -0.14 11.87 -28.66
C PHE A 155 0.68 10.91 -29.55
N SER A 156 1.78 10.40 -29.01
CA SER A 156 2.64 9.40 -29.67
C SER A 156 1.91 8.09 -29.95
N GLU A 157 0.86 7.81 -29.18
CA GLU A 157 0.03 6.59 -29.26
C GLU A 157 -1.44 6.88 -28.91
N PRO A 158 -2.37 5.94 -29.14
CA PRO A 158 -3.78 6.11 -28.78
C PRO A 158 -3.98 6.26 -27.28
N MET A 159 -4.59 7.36 -26.85
CA MET A 159 -5.00 7.57 -25.46
C MET A 159 -6.30 6.82 -25.17
N ASP A 160 -6.42 6.29 -23.94
CA ASP A 160 -7.72 6.00 -23.36
C ASP A 160 -8.52 7.31 -23.23
N ARG A 161 -9.73 7.33 -23.78
CA ARG A 161 -10.55 8.55 -23.86
C ARG A 161 -11.41 8.79 -22.62
N ASP A 162 -11.54 7.78 -21.76
CA ASP A 162 -12.41 7.80 -20.60
C ASP A 162 -11.66 8.06 -19.27
N SER A 163 -10.34 8.32 -19.35
CA SER A 163 -9.43 8.50 -18.19
C SER A 163 -8.84 9.91 -18.10
#